data_AF-A0A286E1J7-F1
#
_entry.id   AF-A0A286E1J7-F1
#
_cell.length_a   1.000
_cell.length_b   1.000
_cell.length_c   1.000
_cell.angle_alpha   90.00
_cell.angle_beta   90.00
_cell.angle_gamma   90.00
#
_symmetry.space_group_name_H-M   'P 1'
#
loop_
_entity.id
_entity.type
_entity.pdbx_description
1 polymer ?
#
loop_
_entity_poly.entity_id
_entity_poly.type
_entity_poly.pdbx_seq_one_letter_code
_entity_poly.pdbx_strand_id
1 'polypeptide(L)'
;MSSSLRRGVAAAFFAFPLFAATACGAGVDAETNNVRPDNASAHVDDIKVQSVNVILPEGEDRAGLSARLINNGTEDQTLEAIGLGDSGQRLELTPAEGETSVTVPAGGSVALGGEGNATAVVADTEAAEVRLGNAQQLVFLLSETGEIDLSARVVPASGAFAYYEAWAPPAEEIPVEEEPGTEDGTEGAEGTEDEEGAEGTEGAGDAEGDAADEGAEGTEGTEGAEGAGDDAGAGTEEEADADAQGDGAAADGVDAQD
;
A
#
# COMPACT_ATOMS: atom_id res chain seq x y z
N MET A 1 -9.16 -44.20 -98.92
CA MET A 1 -9.27 -42.81 -99.44
C MET A 1 -9.00 -41.84 -98.31
N SER A 2 -8.58 -40.62 -98.64
CA SER A 2 -8.29 -39.54 -97.68
C SER A 2 -9.56 -38.83 -97.22
N SER A 3 -9.61 -38.41 -95.96
CA SER A 3 -10.11 -37.06 -95.64
C SER A 3 -9.34 -36.50 -94.44
N SER A 4 -8.88 -35.26 -94.60
CA SER A 4 -8.18 -34.48 -93.59
C SER A 4 -9.17 -33.72 -92.70
N LEU A 5 -8.72 -33.30 -91.51
CA LEU A 5 -8.96 -31.94 -91.04
C LEU A 5 -7.96 -31.53 -89.95
N ARG A 6 -7.66 -30.23 -89.89
CA ARG A 6 -6.61 -29.60 -89.05
C ARG A 6 -7.26 -28.76 -87.94
N ARG A 7 -6.41 -28.23 -87.03
CA ARG A 7 -6.63 -27.30 -85.88
C ARG A 7 -6.73 -28.07 -84.54
N GLY A 8 -6.02 -27.74 -83.46
CA GLY A 8 -5.01 -26.69 -83.20
C GLY A 8 -5.44 -25.73 -82.07
N VAL A 9 -4.48 -25.28 -81.23
CA VAL A 9 -4.66 -24.33 -80.09
C VAL A 9 -5.37 -24.95 -78.87
N ALA A 10 -4.94 -24.79 -77.60
CA ALA A 10 -3.69 -24.31 -76.99
C ALA A 10 -3.46 -25.03 -75.63
N ALA A 11 -2.21 -25.20 -75.22
CA ALA A 11 -1.86 -25.63 -73.87
C ALA A 11 -1.70 -24.40 -72.96
N ALA A 12 -2.70 -24.13 -72.11
CA ALA A 12 -2.64 -23.06 -71.13
C ALA A 12 -1.75 -23.45 -69.94
N PHE A 13 -0.49 -23.04 -69.95
CA PHE A 13 0.38 -23.10 -68.79
C PHE A 13 -0.01 -22.00 -67.79
N PHE A 14 -0.78 -22.36 -66.77
CA PHE A 14 -0.96 -21.52 -65.58
C PHE A 14 0.34 -21.50 -64.78
N ALA A 15 1.21 -20.53 -65.08
CA ALA A 15 2.34 -20.19 -64.23
C ALA A 15 1.82 -19.51 -62.96
N PHE A 16 1.49 -20.33 -61.95
CA PHE A 16 1.06 -19.84 -60.64
C PHE A 16 2.27 -19.20 -59.91
N PRO A 17 2.26 -17.89 -59.60
CA PRO A 17 3.40 -17.26 -58.95
C PRO A 17 3.45 -17.67 -57.47
N LEU A 18 4.34 -18.61 -57.14
CA LEU A 18 4.58 -19.08 -55.75
C LEU A 18 5.38 -18.08 -54.89
N PHE A 19 5.43 -16.80 -55.27
CA PHE A 19 6.26 -15.78 -54.63
C PHE A 19 5.44 -14.51 -54.31
N ALA A 20 4.80 -14.48 -53.14
CA ALA A 20 4.50 -13.28 -52.33
C ALA A 20 3.68 -13.62 -51.07
N ALA A 21 4.26 -14.37 -50.12
CA ALA A 21 3.60 -14.67 -48.83
C ALA A 21 4.52 -14.45 -47.61
N THR A 22 5.52 -13.58 -47.74
CA THR A 22 6.56 -13.33 -46.73
C THR A 22 6.77 -11.84 -46.48
N ALA A 23 5.72 -11.11 -46.10
CA ALA A 23 5.79 -9.67 -45.83
C ALA A 23 4.66 -9.16 -44.90
N CYS A 24 4.43 -9.83 -43.76
CA CYS A 24 3.68 -9.31 -42.61
C CYS A 24 4.00 -10.09 -41.32
N GLY A 25 5.27 -10.48 -41.15
CA GLY A 25 5.78 -10.94 -39.86
C GLY A 25 6.50 -9.77 -39.22
N ALA A 26 5.97 -9.25 -38.10
CA ALA A 26 6.78 -8.43 -37.21
C ALA A 26 7.96 -9.30 -36.74
N GLY A 27 9.19 -8.79 -36.89
CA GLY A 27 10.40 -9.57 -36.64
C GLY A 27 10.63 -9.85 -35.15
N VAL A 28 11.82 -10.37 -34.83
CA VAL A 28 12.28 -10.45 -33.43
C VAL A 28 12.37 -9.06 -32.78
N ASP A 29 12.59 -8.02 -33.60
CA ASP A 29 12.61 -6.61 -33.22
C ASP A 29 11.25 -5.90 -33.47
N ALA A 30 10.13 -6.56 -33.16
CA ALA A 30 8.82 -5.93 -33.25
C ALA A 30 8.68 -4.81 -32.19
N GLU A 31 8.16 -3.64 -32.58
CA GLU A 31 7.91 -2.52 -31.65
C GLU A 31 6.97 -2.92 -30.49
N THR A 32 6.10 -3.91 -30.71
CA THR A 32 5.25 -4.50 -29.67
C THR A 32 6.04 -5.18 -28.55
N ASN A 33 7.29 -5.58 -28.79
CA ASN A 33 8.17 -6.15 -27.76
C ASN A 33 8.76 -5.07 -26.82
N ASN A 34 8.74 -3.81 -27.26
CA ASN A 34 9.15 -2.66 -26.44
C ASN A 34 8.02 -2.15 -25.52
N VAL A 35 6.77 -2.58 -25.76
CA VAL A 35 5.61 -2.29 -24.91
C VAL A 35 5.72 -3.12 -23.63
N ARG A 36 6.14 -2.47 -22.55
CA ARG A 36 6.20 -3.06 -21.21
C ARG A 36 4.88 -2.81 -20.48
N PRO A 37 4.38 -3.75 -19.66
CA PRO A 37 3.32 -3.47 -18.69
C PRO A 37 3.69 -2.31 -17.76
N ASP A 38 2.71 -1.49 -17.36
CA ASP A 38 2.89 -0.41 -16.37
C ASP A 38 2.91 -0.95 -14.93
N ASN A 39 3.69 -2.01 -14.70
CA ASN A 39 3.99 -2.57 -13.39
C ASN A 39 5.50 -2.67 -13.21
N ALA A 40 6.01 -2.49 -12.00
CA ALA A 40 7.43 -2.65 -11.75
C ALA A 40 7.86 -4.12 -11.94
N SER A 41 9.08 -4.30 -12.44
CA SER A 41 9.71 -5.61 -12.59
C SER A 41 11.22 -5.49 -12.72
N ALA A 42 11.94 -6.44 -12.14
CA ALA A 42 13.38 -6.60 -12.26
C ALA A 42 13.74 -8.09 -12.37
N HIS A 43 14.99 -8.38 -12.74
CA HIS A 43 15.53 -9.73 -12.64
C HIS A 43 17.02 -9.68 -12.31
N VAL A 44 17.47 -10.65 -11.53
CA VAL A 44 18.89 -10.94 -11.26
C VAL A 44 19.05 -12.44 -11.45
N ASP A 45 20.04 -12.81 -12.26
CA ASP A 45 20.25 -14.18 -12.73
C ASP A 45 18.94 -14.84 -13.19
N ASP A 46 18.54 -15.95 -12.56
CA ASP A 46 17.34 -16.72 -12.89
C ASP A 46 16.06 -16.24 -12.18
N ILE A 47 16.17 -15.33 -11.19
CA ILE A 47 15.03 -14.81 -10.43
C ILE A 47 14.47 -13.57 -11.11
N LYS A 48 13.16 -13.61 -11.39
CA LYS A 48 12.39 -12.47 -11.89
C LYS A 48 11.35 -12.05 -10.86
N VAL A 49 11.36 -10.78 -10.49
CA VAL A 49 10.31 -10.14 -9.69
C VAL A 49 9.46 -9.29 -10.63
N GLN A 50 8.14 -9.47 -10.63
CA GLN A 50 7.24 -8.74 -11.54
C GLN A 50 5.87 -8.47 -10.93
N SER A 51 5.08 -7.63 -11.61
CA SER A 51 3.73 -7.22 -11.17
C SER A 51 3.72 -6.53 -9.81
N VAL A 52 4.84 -5.86 -9.47
CA VAL A 52 5.04 -5.27 -8.14
C VAL A 52 4.29 -3.95 -8.01
N ASN A 53 3.43 -3.87 -7.00
CA ASN A 53 2.68 -2.68 -6.60
C ASN A 53 2.65 -2.63 -5.07
N VAL A 54 2.72 -1.43 -4.51
CA VAL A 54 2.47 -1.17 -3.09
C VAL A 54 1.06 -0.61 -2.97
N ILE A 55 0.24 -1.20 -2.10
CA ILE A 55 -1.20 -0.92 -1.96
C ILE A 55 -1.41 -0.19 -0.65
N LEU A 56 -1.73 1.10 -0.71
CA LEU A 56 -2.00 1.95 0.45
C LEU A 56 -3.48 2.36 0.40
N PRO A 57 -4.37 1.81 1.26
CA PRO A 57 -5.75 2.28 1.31
C PRO A 57 -5.82 3.75 1.78
N GLU A 58 -6.86 4.47 1.37
CA GLU A 58 -6.95 5.92 1.61
C GLU A 58 -7.24 6.22 3.08
N GLY A 59 -6.27 6.80 3.79
CA GLY A 59 -6.40 7.19 5.20
C GLY A 59 -5.87 6.15 6.20
N GLU A 60 -5.37 5.01 5.74
CA GLU A 60 -4.66 4.02 6.55
C GLU A 60 -3.17 4.37 6.66
N ASP A 61 -2.52 3.93 7.74
CA ASP A 61 -1.08 4.07 7.99
C ASP A 61 -0.27 2.84 7.57
N ARG A 62 -0.93 1.74 7.17
CA ARG A 62 -0.32 0.49 6.69
C ARG A 62 -0.46 0.31 5.18
N ALA A 63 0.56 -0.26 4.52
CA ALA A 63 0.52 -0.59 3.10
C ALA A 63 0.91 -2.05 2.82
N GLY A 64 0.18 -2.71 1.91
CA GLY A 64 0.41 -4.09 1.49
C GLY A 64 1.26 -4.15 0.22
N LEU A 65 1.88 -5.30 -0.05
CA LEU A 65 2.64 -5.53 -1.28
C LEU A 65 2.00 -6.65 -2.11
N SER A 66 1.67 -6.33 -3.36
CA SER A 66 1.39 -7.32 -4.40
C SER A 66 2.63 -7.53 -5.24
N ALA A 67 3.09 -8.77 -5.39
CA ALA A 67 4.20 -9.13 -6.28
C ALA A 67 4.10 -10.58 -6.76
N ARG A 68 4.85 -10.93 -7.81
CA ARG A 68 5.12 -12.33 -8.18
C ARG A 68 6.60 -12.54 -8.38
N LEU A 69 7.16 -13.50 -7.66
CA LEU A 69 8.54 -13.96 -7.80
C LEU A 69 8.52 -15.25 -8.62
N ILE A 70 9.35 -15.31 -9.67
CA ILE A 70 9.48 -16.45 -10.58
C ILE A 70 10.93 -16.90 -10.56
N ASN A 71 11.16 -18.18 -10.33
CA ASN A 71 12.48 -18.79 -10.31
C ASN A 71 12.62 -19.70 -11.53
N ASN A 72 13.47 -19.28 -12.49
CA ASN A 72 13.76 -20.05 -13.69
C ASN A 72 14.97 -20.99 -13.50
N GLY A 73 15.59 -20.95 -12.32
CA GLY A 73 16.77 -21.72 -11.96
C GLY A 73 16.42 -23.14 -11.51
N THR A 74 17.46 -23.89 -11.14
CA THR A 74 17.36 -25.32 -10.79
C THR A 74 17.30 -25.61 -9.29
N GLU A 75 17.42 -24.58 -8.44
CA GLU A 75 17.49 -24.67 -6.98
C GLU A 75 16.44 -23.73 -6.35
N ASP A 76 15.85 -24.13 -5.23
CA ASP A 76 14.81 -23.36 -4.55
C ASP A 76 15.42 -22.13 -3.85
N GLN A 77 14.83 -20.95 -4.02
CA GLN A 77 15.24 -19.75 -3.28
C GLN A 77 14.31 -19.48 -2.12
N THR A 78 14.82 -18.96 -1.00
CA THR A 78 14.00 -18.37 0.07
C THR A 78 14.02 -16.85 -0.05
N LEU A 79 12.86 -16.21 0.06
CA LEU A 79 12.75 -14.77 0.26
C LEU A 79 12.94 -14.48 1.75
N GLU A 80 14.07 -13.88 2.09
CA GLU A 80 14.49 -13.64 3.47
C GLU A 80 13.97 -12.31 4.02
N ALA A 81 13.91 -11.28 3.17
CA ALA A 81 13.43 -9.96 3.54
C ALA A 81 12.96 -9.17 2.31
N ILE A 82 12.12 -8.16 2.54
CA ILE A 82 11.90 -7.06 1.61
C ILE A 82 12.22 -5.76 2.34
N GLY A 83 13.19 -5.02 1.83
CA GLY A 83 13.61 -3.72 2.33
C GLY A 83 12.98 -2.57 1.56
N LEU A 84 12.88 -1.42 2.21
CA LEU A 84 12.55 -0.12 1.63
C LEU A 84 13.87 0.64 1.45
N GLY A 85 14.29 0.86 0.20
CA GLY A 85 15.66 1.31 -0.10
C GLY A 85 16.01 2.68 0.47
N ASP A 86 15.04 3.60 0.51
CA ASP A 86 15.25 4.99 0.92
C ASP A 86 15.31 5.16 2.45
N SER A 87 14.48 4.41 3.18
CA SER A 87 14.37 4.50 4.65
C SER A 87 15.15 3.41 5.40
N GLY A 88 15.66 2.38 4.70
CA GLY A 88 16.34 1.23 5.29
C GLY A 88 15.43 0.31 6.12
N GLN A 89 14.12 0.59 6.16
CA GLN A 89 13.13 -0.21 6.86
C GLN A 89 12.87 -1.54 6.13
N ARG A 90 12.19 -2.47 6.82
CA ARG A 90 11.79 -3.77 6.25
C ARG A 90 10.30 -3.96 6.39
N LEU A 91 9.71 -4.64 5.40
CA LEU A 91 8.32 -5.06 5.45
C LEU A 91 8.19 -6.25 6.41
N GLU A 92 7.06 -6.31 7.11
CA GLU A 92 6.61 -7.47 7.88
C GLU A 92 6.23 -8.59 6.91
N LEU A 93 7.11 -9.59 6.77
CA LEU A 93 6.91 -10.73 5.89
C LEU A 93 6.27 -11.90 6.66
N THR A 94 5.05 -12.28 6.28
CA THR A 94 4.33 -13.42 6.84
C THR A 94 4.20 -14.53 5.78
N PRO A 95 4.70 -15.75 6.02
CA PRO A 95 4.49 -16.89 5.11
C PRO A 95 3.00 -17.25 4.94
N ALA A 96 2.68 -18.02 3.90
CA ALA A 96 1.31 -18.54 3.72
C ALA A 96 0.93 -19.52 4.84
N GLU A 97 -0.36 -19.78 5.02
CA GLU A 97 -0.87 -20.65 6.08
C GLU A 97 -0.25 -22.06 6.04
N GLY A 98 0.41 -22.44 7.13
CA GLY A 98 1.10 -23.74 7.24
C GLY A 98 2.54 -23.76 6.73
N GLU A 99 3.04 -22.66 6.14
CA GLU A 99 4.44 -22.49 5.78
C GLU A 99 5.24 -21.76 6.88
N THR A 100 6.56 -21.97 6.90
CA THR A 100 7.49 -21.32 7.85
C THR A 100 8.37 -20.26 7.19
N SER A 101 8.37 -20.19 5.86
CA SER A 101 9.31 -19.40 5.05
C SER A 101 8.75 -19.22 3.65
N VAL A 102 8.96 -18.05 3.04
CA VAL A 102 8.46 -17.76 1.70
C VAL A 102 9.41 -18.35 0.66
N THR A 103 9.05 -19.50 0.11
CA THR A 103 9.92 -20.27 -0.81
C THR A 103 9.51 -20.01 -2.27
N VAL A 104 10.49 -19.72 -3.13
CA VAL A 104 10.35 -19.59 -4.58
C VAL A 104 10.91 -20.87 -5.24
N PRO A 105 10.07 -21.89 -5.52
CA PRO A 105 10.56 -23.19 -5.95
C PRO A 105 11.21 -23.16 -7.34
N ALA A 106 12.20 -24.02 -7.56
CA ALA A 106 12.92 -24.18 -8.81
C ALA A 106 11.99 -24.43 -10.00
N GLY A 107 12.18 -23.69 -11.09
CA GLY A 107 11.28 -23.70 -12.26
C GLY A 107 9.84 -23.24 -11.97
N GLY A 108 9.60 -22.60 -10.82
CA GLY A 108 8.28 -22.26 -10.30
C GLY A 108 8.12 -20.78 -9.94
N SER A 109 7.12 -20.48 -9.11
CA SER A 109 6.81 -19.09 -8.72
C SER A 109 5.97 -19.04 -7.45
N VAL A 110 6.16 -17.98 -6.65
CA VAL A 110 5.29 -17.62 -5.51
C VAL A 110 4.65 -16.25 -5.76
N ALA A 111 3.44 -16.04 -5.22
CA ALA A 111 2.77 -14.76 -5.21
C ALA A 111 2.86 -14.14 -3.79
N LEU A 112 2.94 -12.82 -3.72
CA LEU A 112 2.85 -12.06 -2.48
C LEU A 112 1.55 -11.24 -2.47
N GLY A 113 0.88 -11.25 -1.32
CA GLY A 113 -0.44 -10.67 -1.09
C GLY A 113 -1.57 -11.42 -1.82
N GLY A 114 -2.81 -11.11 -1.46
CA GLY A 114 -3.98 -11.88 -1.91
C GLY A 114 -4.28 -13.07 -1.00
N GLU A 115 -5.55 -13.45 -0.91
CA GLU A 115 -6.05 -14.56 -0.09
C GLU A 115 -5.19 -15.84 -0.20
N GLY A 116 -4.77 -16.39 0.94
CA GLY A 116 -4.01 -17.64 1.04
C GLY A 116 -2.54 -17.58 0.59
N ASN A 117 -2.00 -16.42 0.25
CA ASN A 117 -0.59 -16.24 -0.12
C ASN A 117 0.22 -15.66 1.05
N ALA A 118 1.56 -15.72 0.94
CA ALA A 118 2.43 -14.98 1.84
C ALA A 118 2.19 -13.47 1.70
N THR A 119 2.15 -12.74 2.82
CA THR A 119 1.91 -11.30 2.84
C THR A 119 3.19 -10.54 3.20
N ALA A 120 3.33 -9.33 2.66
CA ALA A 120 4.39 -8.40 3.03
C ALA A 120 3.77 -7.02 3.25
N VAL A 121 3.95 -6.45 4.45
CA VAL A 121 3.25 -5.24 4.89
C VAL A 121 4.25 -4.19 5.39
N VAL A 122 4.08 -2.94 4.98
CA VAL A 122 4.70 -1.76 5.59
C VAL A 122 3.84 -1.38 6.79
N ALA A 123 4.40 -1.47 7.99
CA ALA A 123 3.67 -1.21 9.24
C ALA A 123 3.48 0.29 9.55
N ASP A 124 4.42 1.15 9.13
CA ASP A 124 4.35 2.60 9.30
C ASP A 124 4.73 3.26 7.97
N THR A 125 3.72 3.70 7.22
CA THR A 125 3.90 4.32 5.90
C THR A 125 4.48 5.74 5.97
N GLU A 126 4.24 6.48 7.05
CA GLU A 126 4.78 7.84 7.23
C GLU A 126 6.29 7.80 7.44
N ALA A 127 6.77 6.97 8.38
CA ALA A 127 8.19 6.76 8.62
C ALA A 127 8.88 6.06 7.44
N ALA A 128 8.15 5.22 6.69
CA ALA A 128 8.64 4.56 5.49
C ALA A 128 8.68 5.47 4.25
N GLU A 129 8.11 6.67 4.34
CA GLU A 129 7.95 7.65 3.24
C GLU A 129 7.05 7.19 2.08
N VAL A 130 6.24 6.16 2.31
CA VAL A 130 5.29 5.55 1.37
C VAL A 130 4.07 6.47 1.23
N ARG A 131 3.83 6.99 0.03
CA ARG A 131 2.77 8.00 -0.22
C ARG A 131 2.07 7.71 -1.53
N LEU A 132 0.74 7.85 -1.57
CA LEU A 132 -0.06 7.60 -2.77
C LEU A 132 0.53 8.29 -4.02
N GLY A 133 0.79 7.52 -5.06
CA GLY A 133 1.38 7.98 -6.32
C GLY A 133 2.90 8.11 -6.36
N ASN A 134 3.63 7.94 -5.24
CA ASN A 134 5.10 7.87 -5.29
C ASN A 134 5.59 6.55 -5.90
N ALA A 135 6.86 6.52 -6.27
CA ALA A 135 7.56 5.29 -6.66
C ALA A 135 8.44 4.88 -5.48
N GLN A 136 8.02 3.85 -4.74
CA GLN A 136 8.72 3.34 -3.58
C GLN A 136 9.88 2.43 -4.00
N GLN A 137 11.10 2.72 -3.55
CA GLN A 137 12.23 1.81 -3.75
C GLN A 137 12.08 0.57 -2.86
N LEU A 138 12.14 -0.61 -3.47
CA LEU A 138 12.09 -1.91 -2.82
C LEU A 138 13.36 -2.72 -3.11
N VAL A 139 13.77 -3.53 -2.14
CA VAL A 139 14.92 -4.43 -2.22
C VAL A 139 14.47 -5.83 -1.79
N PHE A 140 14.39 -6.78 -2.70
CA PHE A 140 14.04 -8.17 -2.38
C PHE A 140 15.32 -8.95 -2.09
N LEU A 141 15.46 -9.53 -0.89
CA LEU A 141 16.64 -10.32 -0.51
C LEU A 141 16.33 -11.82 -0.61
N LEU A 142 17.00 -12.49 -1.55
CA LEU A 142 16.89 -13.93 -1.78
C LEU A 142 18.15 -14.66 -1.26
N SER A 143 17.96 -15.87 -0.74
CA SER A 143 18.99 -16.67 -0.04
C SER A 143 20.31 -16.88 -0.79
N GLU A 144 20.29 -17.04 -2.12
CA GLU A 144 21.52 -17.21 -2.93
C GLU A 144 21.66 -16.16 -4.02
N THR A 145 20.56 -15.71 -4.63
CA THR A 145 20.57 -14.63 -5.64
C THR A 145 20.93 -13.27 -5.04
N GLY A 146 20.73 -13.07 -3.74
CA GLY A 146 20.99 -11.80 -3.06
C GLY A 146 19.92 -10.76 -3.33
N GLU A 147 20.34 -9.50 -3.46
CA GLU A 147 19.46 -8.33 -3.54
C GLU A 147 18.94 -8.08 -4.96
N ILE A 148 17.63 -7.83 -5.08
CA ILE A 148 16.97 -7.43 -6.32
C ILE A 148 16.22 -6.11 -6.09
N ASP A 149 16.82 -5.03 -6.58
CA ASP A 149 16.28 -3.67 -6.48
C ASP A 149 15.24 -3.36 -7.57
N LEU A 150 14.14 -2.71 -7.18
CA LEU A 150 13.17 -2.11 -8.11
C LEU A 150 12.31 -1.04 -7.43
N SER A 151 11.89 -0.04 -8.20
CA SER A 151 10.95 0.99 -7.72
C SER A 151 9.51 0.65 -8.15
N ALA A 152 8.60 0.49 -7.19
CA ALA A 152 7.20 0.14 -7.42
C ALA A 152 6.25 1.32 -7.16
N ARG A 153 5.16 1.44 -7.92
CA ARG A 153 4.17 2.51 -7.68
C ARG A 153 3.35 2.20 -6.43
N VAL A 154 3.12 3.22 -5.60
CA VAL A 154 2.11 3.18 -4.54
C VAL A 154 0.75 3.55 -5.12
N VAL A 155 -0.21 2.63 -5.03
CA VAL A 155 -1.56 2.76 -5.57
C VAL A 155 -2.60 2.66 -4.45
N PRO A 156 -3.78 3.29 -4.58
CA PRO A 156 -4.86 3.13 -3.62
C PRO A 156 -5.49 1.74 -3.74
N ALA A 157 -6.21 1.31 -2.70
CA ALA A 157 -7.10 0.15 -2.75
C ALA A 157 -8.52 0.51 -3.24
N SER A 158 -8.71 1.64 -3.93
CA SER A 158 -10.02 2.23 -4.24
C SER A 158 -10.20 2.57 -5.73
N GLY A 159 -11.45 2.84 -6.13
CA GLY A 159 -11.79 3.33 -7.47
C GLY A 159 -11.32 2.41 -8.59
N ALA A 160 -10.47 2.91 -9.50
CA ALA A 160 -9.89 2.11 -10.59
C ALA A 160 -8.98 0.96 -10.09
N PHE A 161 -8.56 1.01 -8.84
CA PHE A 161 -7.67 0.07 -8.18
C PHE A 161 -8.38 -0.78 -7.09
N ALA A 162 -9.72 -0.73 -6.99
CA ALA A 162 -10.49 -1.52 -6.01
C ALA A 162 -10.25 -3.04 -6.11
N TYR A 163 -9.76 -3.53 -7.25
CA TYR A 163 -9.33 -4.93 -7.37
C TYR A 163 -8.13 -5.29 -6.46
N TYR A 164 -7.42 -4.31 -5.90
CA TYR A 164 -6.34 -4.51 -4.94
C TYR A 164 -6.80 -4.64 -3.48
N GLU A 165 -8.09 -4.55 -3.16
CA GLU A 165 -8.59 -4.73 -1.77
C GLU A 165 -8.11 -6.05 -1.13
N ALA A 166 -8.02 -7.14 -1.89
CA ALA A 166 -7.50 -8.43 -1.40
C ALA A 166 -5.97 -8.46 -1.14
N TRP A 167 -5.24 -7.44 -1.61
CA TRP A 167 -3.78 -7.27 -1.43
C TRP A 167 -3.42 -6.12 -0.48
N ALA A 168 -4.41 -5.30 -0.09
CA ALA A 168 -4.29 -4.36 1.01
C ALA A 168 -4.03 -5.11 2.32
N PRO A 169 -3.38 -4.48 3.32
CA PRO A 169 -3.44 -5.01 4.67
C PRO A 169 -4.89 -4.92 5.13
N PRO A 170 -5.39 -5.84 5.99
CA PRO A 170 -6.66 -5.63 6.64
C PRO A 170 -6.58 -4.30 7.40
N ALA A 171 -7.64 -3.50 7.33
CA ALA A 171 -7.78 -2.36 8.23
C ALA A 171 -7.65 -2.88 9.67
N GLU A 172 -6.83 -2.24 10.50
CA GLU A 172 -6.74 -2.66 11.89
C GLU A 172 -8.11 -2.40 12.53
N GLU A 173 -8.79 -3.49 12.91
CA GLU A 173 -9.90 -3.39 13.85
C GLU A 173 -9.32 -2.86 15.16
N ILE A 174 -9.33 -1.53 15.33
CA ILE A 174 -9.04 -0.90 16.60
C ILE A 174 -9.92 -1.62 17.62
N PRO A 175 -9.33 -2.30 18.62
CA PRO A 175 -10.12 -2.95 19.65
C PRO A 175 -10.88 -1.83 20.38
N VAL A 176 -12.15 -1.68 20.05
CA VAL A 176 -13.09 -0.97 20.91
C VAL A 176 -13.06 -1.72 22.23
N GLU A 177 -12.41 -1.13 23.22
CA GLU A 177 -12.56 -1.54 24.61
C GLU A 177 -14.06 -1.51 24.88
N GLU A 178 -14.67 -2.68 25.06
CA GLU A 178 -16.07 -2.76 25.47
C GLU A 178 -16.15 -2.16 26.87
N GLU A 179 -16.58 -0.88 26.94
CA GLU A 179 -17.02 -0.31 28.20
C GLU A 179 -18.09 -1.25 28.79
N PRO A 180 -18.00 -1.62 30.07
CA PRO A 180 -18.84 -2.66 30.64
C PRO A 180 -20.31 -2.22 30.64
N GLY A 181 -21.02 -2.65 29.60
CA GLY A 181 -22.45 -2.42 29.41
C GLY A 181 -23.21 -2.97 30.61
N THR A 182 -23.99 -2.09 31.23
CA THR A 182 -24.75 -2.43 32.44
C THR A 182 -25.72 -3.58 32.15
N GLU A 183 -25.68 -4.61 33.00
CA GLU A 183 -26.56 -5.76 32.96
C GLU A 183 -28.02 -5.37 33.31
N ASP A 184 -28.83 -5.07 32.29
CA ASP A 184 -30.27 -4.90 32.46
C ASP A 184 -30.95 -6.28 32.36
N GLY A 185 -31.40 -6.79 33.51
CA GLY A 185 -31.88 -8.16 33.66
C GLY A 185 -33.30 -8.37 33.13
N THR A 186 -33.51 -9.43 32.35
CA THR A 186 -34.86 -9.95 32.04
C THR A 186 -35.20 -11.14 32.92
N GLU A 187 -36.37 -11.07 33.54
CA GLU A 187 -36.87 -11.93 34.61
C GLU A 187 -36.96 -13.43 34.22
N GLY A 188 -36.42 -14.30 35.09
CA GLY A 188 -36.70 -15.74 35.11
C GLY A 188 -37.36 -16.12 36.43
N ALA A 189 -38.64 -16.51 36.39
CA ALA A 189 -39.43 -16.87 37.58
C ALA A 189 -39.22 -18.33 38.05
N GLU A 190 -39.87 -18.66 39.17
CA GLU A 190 -40.00 -19.97 39.84
C GLU A 190 -38.89 -20.37 40.84
N GLY A 191 -39.25 -20.53 42.14
CA GLY A 191 -38.32 -20.96 43.19
C GLY A 191 -38.76 -20.73 44.65
N THR A 192 -39.91 -21.28 45.04
CA THR A 192 -40.44 -21.52 46.42
C THR A 192 -39.58 -21.24 47.67
N GLU A 193 -40.20 -20.50 48.62
CA GLU A 193 -40.38 -20.81 50.06
C GLU A 193 -39.17 -21.33 50.89
N ASP A 194 -38.72 -20.54 51.90
CA ASP A 194 -38.94 -20.85 53.33
C ASP A 194 -38.44 -19.74 54.31
N GLU A 195 -38.74 -19.93 55.60
CA GLU A 195 -38.89 -18.88 56.65
C GLU A 195 -37.66 -18.54 57.53
N GLU A 196 -37.74 -17.36 58.16
CA GLU A 196 -37.15 -16.91 59.45
C GLU A 196 -35.62 -16.99 59.76
N GLY A 197 -35.06 -15.89 60.32
CA GLY A 197 -33.62 -15.83 60.66
C GLY A 197 -33.07 -14.61 61.45
N ALA A 198 -33.84 -14.06 62.40
CA ALA A 198 -33.40 -13.28 63.58
C ALA A 198 -32.29 -12.16 63.50
N GLU A 199 -32.72 -10.95 63.86
CA GLU A 199 -32.17 -10.05 64.92
C GLU A 199 -30.65 -9.76 65.03
N GLY A 200 -30.31 -8.47 65.01
CA GLY A 200 -28.96 -7.93 65.25
C GLY A 200 -28.92 -6.42 65.49
N THR A 201 -29.65 -5.93 66.49
CA THR A 201 -29.50 -4.58 67.09
C THR A 201 -28.15 -4.50 67.87
N GLU A 202 -27.54 -3.39 68.29
CA GLU A 202 -27.80 -1.94 68.50
C GLU A 202 -26.47 -1.18 68.15
N GLY A 203 -26.29 0.15 68.11
CA GLY A 203 -27.12 1.33 68.38
C GLY A 203 -26.26 2.52 68.87
N ALA A 204 -26.72 3.76 68.62
CA ALA A 204 -26.21 5.06 69.14
C ALA A 204 -24.78 5.53 68.71
N GLY A 205 -24.53 6.84 68.53
CA GLY A 205 -25.44 7.99 68.66
C GLY A 205 -24.81 9.32 68.22
N ASP A 206 -25.67 10.33 68.03
CA ASP A 206 -25.40 11.60 67.36
C ASP A 206 -24.67 12.69 68.18
N ALA A 207 -24.32 13.76 67.44
CA ALA A 207 -24.34 15.19 67.82
C ALA A 207 -23.03 15.91 68.22
N GLU A 208 -22.61 16.79 67.29
CA GLU A 208 -22.31 18.24 67.45
C GLU A 208 -21.22 18.75 68.42
N GLY A 209 -20.42 19.70 67.92
CA GLY A 209 -19.46 20.50 68.69
C GLY A 209 -18.60 21.41 67.80
N ASP A 210 -19.11 22.61 67.52
CA ASP A 210 -18.45 23.62 66.65
C ASP A 210 -17.45 24.52 67.40
N ALA A 211 -16.54 25.13 66.62
CA ALA A 211 -15.73 26.32 66.87
C ALA A 211 -14.77 26.38 68.10
N ALA A 212 -13.47 26.45 67.81
CA ALA A 212 -12.51 27.26 68.56
C ALA A 212 -11.47 27.87 67.60
N ASP A 213 -11.48 29.20 67.48
CA ASP A 213 -10.40 30.04 66.93
C ASP A 213 -9.27 30.20 67.97
N GLU A 214 -8.09 30.68 67.54
CA GLU A 214 -7.02 31.42 68.27
C GLU A 214 -5.61 31.15 67.68
N GLY A 215 -5.16 32.05 66.80
CA GLY A 215 -3.92 32.83 67.03
C GLY A 215 -2.51 32.28 66.73
N ALA A 216 -1.80 33.02 65.85
CA ALA A 216 -0.35 33.36 65.91
C ALA A 216 0.72 32.25 65.70
N GLU A 217 1.90 32.46 65.08
CA GLU A 217 2.62 33.59 64.43
C GLU A 217 3.79 32.99 63.59
N GLY A 218 4.39 33.72 62.61
CA GLY A 218 5.65 33.29 61.97
C GLY A 218 5.97 33.81 60.55
N THR A 219 6.95 34.74 60.43
CA THR A 219 7.53 35.31 59.19
C THR A 219 8.72 34.47 58.66
N GLU A 220 9.34 34.63 57.47
CA GLU A 220 9.43 35.64 56.38
C GLU A 220 9.42 34.89 55.00
N GLY A 221 9.46 35.47 53.78
CA GLY A 221 9.53 36.86 53.30
C GLY A 221 9.60 36.99 51.74
N THR A 222 9.27 38.20 51.26
CA THR A 222 9.71 38.94 50.03
C THR A 222 10.15 38.23 48.72
N GLU A 223 9.45 38.59 47.62
CA GLU A 223 9.93 39.18 46.34
C GLU A 223 11.40 38.94 45.87
N GLY A 224 11.72 38.71 44.59
CA GLY A 224 10.95 38.76 43.34
C GLY A 224 11.87 38.84 42.09
N ALA A 225 11.38 39.46 41.01
CA ALA A 225 12.07 39.84 39.75
C ALA A 225 12.13 38.82 38.59
N GLU A 226 11.31 39.11 37.58
CA GLU A 226 11.44 38.63 36.19
C GLU A 226 12.62 39.34 35.48
N GLY A 227 13.17 38.71 34.43
CA GLY A 227 14.20 39.31 33.59
C GLY A 227 13.81 39.24 32.11
N ALA A 228 13.38 40.37 31.55
CA ALA A 228 13.25 40.58 30.11
C ALA A 228 14.45 41.39 29.57
N GLY A 229 14.75 41.22 28.29
CA GLY A 229 15.68 42.06 27.53
C GLY A 229 16.51 41.27 26.51
N ASP A 230 16.87 41.82 25.35
CA ASP A 230 16.32 43.01 24.69
C ASP A 230 16.70 43.01 23.19
N ASP A 231 16.07 43.90 22.42
CA ASP A 231 16.14 43.95 20.95
C ASP A 231 17.41 44.62 20.38
N ALA A 232 17.88 44.16 19.20
CA ALA A 232 18.49 44.92 18.09
C ALA A 232 19.36 44.01 17.19
N GLY A 233 19.34 44.07 15.85
CA GLY A 233 18.51 44.86 14.94
C GLY A 233 19.14 44.97 13.52
N ALA A 234 18.33 45.42 12.55
CA ALA A 234 18.66 45.76 11.15
C ALA A 234 18.92 44.63 10.13
N GLY A 235 18.30 44.75 8.95
CA GLY A 235 18.49 43.83 7.82
C GLY A 235 17.36 43.81 6.79
N THR A 236 16.91 44.97 6.28
CA THR A 236 16.00 45.05 5.13
C THR A 236 16.75 44.81 3.83
N GLU A 237 16.40 43.78 3.04
CA GLU A 237 16.37 43.84 1.56
C GLU A 237 15.23 42.94 1.04
N GLU A 238 14.59 43.38 -0.05
CA GLU A 238 13.36 42.84 -0.63
C GLU A 238 13.69 42.30 -2.03
N GLU A 239 13.74 40.99 -2.19
CA GLU A 239 14.05 40.32 -3.47
C GLU A 239 12.81 39.55 -3.94
N ALA A 240 12.02 40.20 -4.80
CA ALA A 240 10.86 39.62 -5.45
C ALA A 240 11.13 39.42 -6.95
N ASP A 241 11.73 38.28 -7.30
CA ASP A 241 11.95 37.87 -8.69
C ASP A 241 10.95 36.78 -9.11
N ALA A 242 9.99 37.17 -9.93
CA ALA A 242 9.14 36.27 -10.72
C ALA A 242 8.75 36.98 -12.03
N ASP A 243 9.60 36.83 -13.05
CA ASP A 243 9.42 37.43 -14.37
C ASP A 243 8.06 37.09 -15.00
N ALA A 244 7.27 38.13 -15.29
CA ALA A 244 6.08 38.04 -16.11
C ALA A 244 6.45 38.17 -17.59
N GLN A 245 6.64 37.03 -18.29
CA GLN A 245 6.65 36.98 -19.76
C GLN A 245 5.41 36.22 -20.26
N GLY A 246 4.38 36.99 -20.61
CA GLY A 246 3.14 36.52 -21.23
C GLY A 246 2.69 37.52 -22.27
N ASP A 247 3.46 37.61 -23.36
CA ASP A 247 3.22 38.59 -24.42
C ASP A 247 1.91 38.29 -25.17
N GLY A 248 1.18 39.35 -25.55
CA GLY A 248 -0.20 39.24 -25.98
C GLY A 248 -0.36 38.82 -27.44
N ALA A 249 -1.33 37.93 -27.72
CA ALA A 249 -1.93 37.78 -29.04
C ALA A 249 -3.45 37.92 -28.92
N ALA A 250 -3.98 39.05 -29.40
CA ALA A 250 -5.41 39.33 -29.48
C ALA A 250 -5.95 39.08 -30.89
N ALA A 251 -7.25 38.77 -30.98
CA ALA A 251 -8.04 38.53 -32.21
C ALA A 251 -7.61 37.27 -33.01
N ASP A 252 -8.52 36.41 -33.45
CA ASP A 252 -9.80 36.78 -34.07
C ASP A 252 -11.00 35.98 -33.52
N GLY A 253 -12.19 36.54 -33.66
CA GLY A 253 -13.43 35.77 -33.61
C GLY A 253 -13.88 35.42 -35.03
N VAL A 254 -14.85 34.51 -35.19
CA VAL A 254 -15.94 34.61 -36.18
C VAL A 254 -16.81 33.34 -36.16
N ASP A 255 -18.11 33.62 -36.16
CA ASP A 255 -19.29 32.81 -36.52
C ASP A 255 -19.67 31.49 -35.81
N ALA A 256 -20.97 31.49 -35.48
CA ALA A 256 -21.82 30.34 -35.25
C ALA A 256 -22.58 29.97 -36.56
N GLN A 257 -23.49 28.99 -36.47
CA GLN A 257 -24.21 28.33 -37.57
C GLN A 257 -23.35 27.24 -38.25
N ASP A 258 -23.83 26.02 -38.49
CA ASP A 258 -25.21 25.49 -38.52
C ASP A 258 -25.36 24.27 -37.58
#